data_AF-A0A9E2ML30-F1
#
_entry.id   AF-A0A9E2ML30-F1
#
_cell.length_a   1.000
_cell.length_b   1.000
_cell.length_c   1.000
_cell.angle_alpha   90.00
_cell.angle_beta   90.00
_cell.angle_gamma   90.00
#
_symmetry.space_group_name_H-M   'P 1'
#
loop_
_entity.id
_entity.type
_entity.pdbx_description
1 polymer ?
#
loop_
_entity_poly.entity_id
_entity_poly.type
_entity_poly.pdbx_seq_one_letter_code
_entity_poly.pdbx_strand_id
1 'polypeptide(L)'
;MQRRIIEAGHYYSAKGPTQWSVVGWNILQEIITPHDTSVLFIDDVHPISDVHAQEQLLQTMPFTPSADITILESDMMESALQSLYALQQLSKRKKARRKNKQWFCSGFPITNQQETPLCVLLDTALTQKKHSLGYSSGINILPYYYEPGQHALRRLIAKLIPEFQLEIILYDLNGNYRNV
;
A
#
# COMPACT_ATOMS: atom_id res chain seq x y z
N MET A 1 -6.34 5.66 24.24
CA MET A 1 -6.55 6.06 22.83
C MET A 1 -5.84 5.05 21.95
N GLN A 2 -6.46 4.61 20.85
CA GLN A 2 -5.87 3.64 19.94
C GLN A 2 -4.86 4.37 19.03
N ARG A 3 -3.62 3.88 18.97
CA ARG A 3 -2.54 4.46 18.14
C ARG A 3 -2.75 3.99 16.70
N ARG A 4 -2.87 4.91 15.73
CA ARG A 4 -3.01 4.58 14.30
C ARG A 4 -1.71 4.89 13.56
N ILE A 5 -1.49 4.16 12.47
CA ILE A 5 -0.41 4.43 11.53
C ILE A 5 -1.00 4.86 10.18
N ILE A 6 -0.61 6.03 9.69
CA ILE A 6 -1.22 6.68 8.53
C ILE A 6 -0.16 6.77 7.44
N GLU A 7 -0.42 6.13 6.31
CA GLU A 7 0.42 6.18 5.11
C GLU A 7 -0.17 7.18 4.11
N ALA A 8 0.66 8.11 3.64
CA ALA A 8 0.29 9.03 2.58
C ALA A 8 1.51 9.54 1.81
N GLY A 9 1.26 10.21 0.70
CA GLY A 9 2.32 10.85 -0.08
C GLY A 9 3.21 9.88 -0.85
N HIS A 10 2.72 8.67 -1.13
CA HIS A 10 3.43 7.66 -1.92
C HIS A 10 3.87 8.23 -3.28
N TYR A 11 5.07 7.84 -3.71
CA TYR A 11 5.58 8.08 -5.05
C TYR A 11 6.57 7.00 -5.49
N TYR A 12 6.75 6.93 -6.80
CA TYR A 12 7.76 6.10 -7.47
C TYR A 12 9.10 6.84 -7.52
N SER A 13 10.18 6.27 -6.97
CA SER A 13 11.54 6.80 -7.05
C SER A 13 12.00 7.02 -8.49
N ALA A 14 11.58 6.15 -9.42
CA ALA A 14 11.90 6.27 -10.84
C ALA A 14 11.37 7.55 -11.50
N LYS A 15 10.30 8.14 -10.94
CA LYS A 15 9.69 9.39 -11.44
C LYS A 15 9.97 10.57 -10.50
N GLY A 16 9.96 10.32 -9.20
CA GLY A 16 9.89 11.33 -8.15
C GLY A 16 8.44 11.71 -7.80
N PRO A 17 8.25 12.45 -6.71
CA PRO A 17 6.94 12.86 -6.23
C PRO A 17 6.23 13.78 -7.22
N THR A 18 4.91 13.65 -7.30
CA THR A 18 4.04 14.45 -8.16
C THR A 18 2.98 15.18 -7.34
N GLN A 19 2.07 15.88 -8.02
CA GLN A 19 0.91 16.51 -7.36
C GLN A 19 0.08 15.49 -6.55
N TRP A 20 0.04 14.22 -6.97
CA TRP A 20 -0.63 13.16 -6.20
C TRP A 20 -0.01 13.03 -4.80
N SER A 21 1.31 12.95 -4.70
CA SER A 21 2.04 12.80 -3.44
C SER A 21 1.77 13.99 -2.50
N VAL A 22 1.80 15.20 -3.05
CA VAL A 22 1.53 16.44 -2.29
C VAL A 22 0.11 16.45 -1.74
N VAL A 23 -0.90 16.16 -2.58
CA VAL A 23 -2.31 16.18 -2.15
C VAL A 23 -2.58 15.11 -1.10
N GLY A 24 -2.05 13.89 -1.28
CA GLY A 24 -2.21 12.82 -0.29
C GLY A 24 -1.61 13.20 1.07
N TRP A 25 -0.43 13.86 1.05
CA TRP A 25 0.19 14.34 2.28
C TRP A 25 -0.61 15.45 2.95
N ASN A 26 -1.19 16.39 2.19
CA ASN A 26 -2.04 17.43 2.75
C ASN A 26 -3.26 16.84 3.45
N ILE A 27 -3.90 15.82 2.86
CA ILE A 27 -5.02 15.11 3.49
C ILE A 27 -4.56 14.43 4.79
N LEU A 28 -3.37 13.82 4.83
CA LEU A 28 -2.80 13.29 6.08
C LEU A 28 -2.70 14.39 7.15
N GLN A 29 -2.17 15.56 6.80
CA GLN A 29 -2.01 16.68 7.74
C GLN A 29 -3.35 17.19 8.29
N GLU A 30 -4.45 17.05 7.54
CA GLU A 30 -5.79 17.43 7.98
C GLU A 30 -6.38 16.45 9.02
N ILE A 31 -6.06 15.15 8.91
CA ILE A 31 -6.72 14.10 9.71
C ILE A 31 -5.84 13.53 10.84
N ILE A 32 -4.54 13.83 10.82
CA ILE A 32 -3.58 13.31 11.78
C ILE A 32 -3.81 13.94 13.17
N THR A 33 -3.65 13.13 14.21
CA THR A 33 -3.70 13.57 15.61
C THR A 33 -2.34 13.36 16.28
N PRO A 34 -2.06 13.97 17.45
CA PRO A 34 -0.80 13.80 18.17
C PRO A 34 -0.49 12.35 18.61
N HIS A 35 -1.43 11.42 18.48
CA HIS A 35 -1.26 10.00 18.82
C HIS A 35 -1.04 9.11 17.61
N ASP A 36 -1.13 9.65 16.40
CA ASP A 36 -0.89 8.90 15.18
C ASP A 36 0.60 8.86 14.83
N THR A 37 0.96 8.01 13.88
CA THR A 37 2.31 7.95 13.34
C THR A 37 2.23 7.95 11.82
N SER A 38 2.95 8.88 11.21
CA SER A 38 2.97 9.10 9.77
C SER A 38 4.01 8.19 9.09
N VAL A 39 3.63 7.65 7.94
CA VAL A 39 4.49 6.81 7.10
C VAL A 39 4.56 7.40 5.70
N LEU A 40 5.77 7.61 5.21
CA LEU A 40 6.04 7.81 3.79
C LEU A 40 6.48 6.48 3.18
N PHE A 41 5.68 5.95 2.26
CA PHE A 41 6.05 4.78 1.46
C PHE A 41 6.63 5.23 0.12
N ILE A 42 7.77 4.66 -0.28
CA ILE A 42 8.46 5.01 -1.52
C ILE A 42 8.67 3.74 -2.34
N ASP A 43 8.08 3.70 -3.53
CA ASP A 43 8.33 2.63 -4.50
C ASP A 43 9.68 2.86 -5.18
N ASP A 44 10.70 2.11 -4.79
CA ASP A 44 12.06 2.14 -5.35
C ASP A 44 12.38 0.89 -6.19
N VAL A 45 11.38 0.07 -6.50
CA VAL A 45 11.54 -1.20 -7.21
C VAL A 45 11.03 -1.09 -8.65
N HIS A 46 9.92 -0.40 -8.86
CA HIS A 46 9.25 -0.41 -10.15
C HIS A 46 9.85 0.60 -11.13
N PRO A 47 10.13 0.19 -12.38
CA PRO A 47 10.59 1.09 -13.43
C PRO A 47 9.49 2.07 -13.85
N ILE A 48 9.88 3.13 -14.57
CA ILE A 48 8.94 4.15 -15.07
C ILE A 48 7.76 3.57 -15.89
N SER A 49 7.96 2.42 -16.55
CA SER A 49 6.93 1.74 -17.33
C SER A 49 5.74 1.26 -16.49
N ASP A 50 5.95 1.06 -15.20
CA ASP A 50 4.98 0.50 -14.27
C ASP A 50 4.23 1.59 -13.50
N VAL A 51 4.72 2.83 -13.57
CA VAL A 51 4.05 4.02 -13.01
C VAL A 51 2.69 4.18 -13.67
N HIS A 52 1.65 4.46 -12.90
CA HIS A 52 0.31 4.62 -13.43
C HIS A 52 0.27 5.76 -14.48
N ALA A 53 -0.47 5.56 -15.59
CA ALA A 53 -0.47 6.51 -16.71
C ALA A 53 -0.87 7.95 -16.30
N GLN A 54 -1.76 8.08 -15.32
CA GLN A 54 -2.15 9.40 -14.79
C GLN A 54 -1.02 10.10 -14.02
N GLU A 55 -0.07 9.35 -13.47
CA GLU A 55 1.08 9.88 -12.73
C GLU A 55 2.27 10.16 -13.65
N GLN A 56 2.46 9.33 -14.70
CA GLN A 56 3.49 9.56 -15.72
C GLN A 56 3.37 10.94 -16.39
N LEU A 57 2.14 11.38 -16.63
CA LEU A 57 1.82 12.65 -17.29
C LEU A 57 2.04 13.88 -16.40
N LEU A 58 2.14 13.71 -15.08
CA LEU A 58 2.33 14.83 -14.16
C LEU A 58 3.79 15.27 -14.11
N GLN A 59 3.97 16.57 -13.87
CA GLN A 59 5.27 17.12 -13.52
C GLN A 59 5.64 16.68 -12.10
N THR A 60 6.95 16.58 -11.87
CA THR A 60 7.47 16.34 -10.53
C THR A 60 7.34 17.61 -9.69
N MET A 61 7.12 17.43 -8.40
CA MET A 61 6.93 18.52 -7.45
C MET A 61 8.02 18.47 -6.37
N PRO A 62 8.52 19.62 -5.87
CA PRO A 62 9.32 19.62 -4.66
C PRO A 62 8.50 19.09 -3.48
N PHE A 63 8.88 17.93 -2.94
CA PHE A 63 8.14 17.26 -1.87
C PHE A 63 9.11 16.53 -0.95
N THR A 64 9.29 17.06 0.25
CA THR A 64 10.15 16.52 1.31
C THR A 64 9.38 16.54 2.64
N PRO A 65 8.38 15.67 2.80
CA PRO A 65 7.57 15.65 4.02
C PRO A 65 8.40 15.17 5.23
N SER A 66 8.07 15.67 6.42
CA SER A 66 8.61 15.14 7.68
C SER A 66 7.74 14.00 8.18
N ALA A 67 7.99 12.79 7.69
CA ALA A 67 7.33 11.57 8.18
C ALA A 67 8.05 11.02 9.42
N ASP A 68 7.31 10.37 10.32
CA ASP A 68 7.89 9.66 11.47
C ASP A 68 8.66 8.42 11.00
N ILE A 69 8.20 7.78 9.93
CA ILE A 69 8.78 6.57 9.35
C ILE A 69 8.79 6.72 7.82
N THR A 70 9.92 6.37 7.20
CA THR A 70 10.01 6.16 5.75
C THR A 70 10.27 4.68 5.49
N ILE A 71 9.53 4.10 4.54
CA ILE A 71 9.68 2.70 4.14
C ILE A 71 9.87 2.65 2.62
N LEU A 72 10.88 1.89 2.18
CA LEU A 72 11.09 1.60 0.77
C LEU A 72 10.35 0.31 0.38
N GLU A 73 9.84 0.24 -0.85
CA GLU A 73 9.19 -0.99 -1.34
C GLU A 73 10.16 -2.17 -1.43
N SER A 74 11.44 -1.90 -1.73
CA SER A 74 12.51 -2.90 -1.72
C SER A 74 12.66 -3.60 -0.36
N ASP A 75 12.43 -2.89 0.75
CA ASP A 75 12.45 -3.45 2.10
C ASP A 75 11.32 -4.48 2.32
N MET A 76 10.23 -4.37 1.55
CA MET A 76 9.03 -5.22 1.70
C MET A 76 9.10 -6.50 0.87
N MET A 77 10.06 -6.65 -0.04
CA MET A 77 10.14 -7.79 -0.97
C MET A 77 10.20 -9.14 -0.27
N GLU A 78 11.08 -9.30 0.72
CA GLU A 78 11.19 -10.56 1.48
C GLU A 78 9.90 -10.84 2.27
N SER A 79 9.36 -9.80 2.93
CA SER A 79 8.13 -9.89 3.71
C SER A 79 6.91 -10.22 2.83
N ALA A 80 6.91 -9.79 1.57
CA ALA A 80 5.88 -10.12 0.58
C ALA A 80 5.95 -11.59 0.18
N LEU A 81 7.14 -12.17 0.04
CA LEU A 81 7.30 -13.61 -0.20
C LEU A 81 6.85 -14.43 1.02
N GLN A 82 7.14 -13.97 2.24
CA GLN A 82 6.64 -14.58 3.47
C GLN A 82 5.09 -14.50 3.54
N SER A 83 4.51 -13.37 3.15
CA SER A 83 3.05 -13.19 3.02
C SER A 83 2.45 -14.21 2.05
N LEU A 84 3.07 -14.39 0.88
CA LEU A 84 2.66 -15.38 -0.11
C LEU A 84 2.71 -16.79 0.48
N TYR A 85 3.80 -17.16 1.15
CA TYR A 85 3.91 -18.46 1.82
C TYR A 85 2.78 -18.66 2.84
N ALA A 86 2.52 -17.68 3.70
CA ALA A 86 1.43 -17.74 4.67
C ALA A 86 0.05 -17.92 3.98
N LEU A 87 -0.20 -17.18 2.90
CA LEU A 87 -1.42 -17.32 2.10
C LEU A 87 -1.55 -18.71 1.45
N GLN A 88 -0.45 -19.38 1.10
CA GLN A 88 -0.47 -20.74 0.56
C GLN A 88 -0.89 -21.79 1.61
N GLN A 89 -0.52 -21.56 2.87
CA GLN A 89 -0.82 -22.47 3.99
C GLN A 89 -2.25 -22.36 4.52
N LEU A 90 -3.04 -21.36 4.08
CA LEU A 90 -4.42 -21.21 4.52
C LEU A 90 -5.31 -22.38 4.09
N SER A 91 -6.45 -22.55 4.77
CA SER A 91 -7.38 -23.64 4.48
C SER A 91 -8.31 -23.37 3.29
N LYS A 92 -8.59 -24.43 2.52
CA LYS A 92 -9.68 -24.55 1.54
C LYS A 92 -9.75 -23.42 0.49
N ARG A 93 -10.78 -22.55 0.58
CA ARG A 93 -11.08 -21.47 -0.38
C ARG A 93 -10.28 -20.19 -0.09
N LYS A 94 -9.65 -20.08 1.07
CA LYS A 94 -8.90 -18.88 1.47
C LYS A 94 -7.49 -18.84 0.88
N LYS A 95 -6.91 -20.01 0.56
CA LYS A 95 -5.51 -20.12 0.12
C LYS A 95 -5.21 -19.48 -1.22
N ALA A 96 -3.98 -18.98 -1.35
CA ALA A 96 -3.42 -18.61 -2.64
C ALA A 96 -3.32 -19.83 -3.55
N ARG A 97 -3.54 -19.63 -4.85
CA ARG A 97 -3.51 -20.67 -5.87
C ARG A 97 -2.67 -20.22 -7.06
N ARG A 98 -1.85 -21.12 -7.57
CA ARG A 98 -1.02 -20.88 -8.75
C ARG A 98 -1.79 -21.24 -10.03
N LYS A 99 -1.73 -20.38 -11.04
CA LYS A 99 -2.24 -20.59 -12.40
C LYS A 99 -1.24 -19.98 -13.38
N ASN A 100 -0.75 -20.75 -14.35
CA ASN A 100 0.17 -20.27 -15.39
C ASN A 100 1.38 -19.47 -14.84
N LYS A 101 2.08 -20.02 -13.83
CA LYS A 101 3.21 -19.36 -13.14
C LYS A 101 2.87 -18.04 -12.44
N GLN A 102 1.60 -17.77 -12.19
CA GLN A 102 1.14 -16.60 -11.45
C GLN A 102 0.33 -17.05 -10.24
N TRP A 103 0.54 -16.39 -9.10
CA TRP A 103 -0.24 -16.64 -7.88
C TRP A 103 -1.43 -15.70 -7.81
N PHE A 104 -2.56 -16.26 -7.39
CA PHE A 104 -3.80 -15.56 -7.19
C PHE A 104 -4.34 -15.81 -5.78
N CYS A 105 -4.97 -14.81 -5.19
CA CYS A 105 -5.68 -14.96 -3.92
C CYS A 105 -6.99 -14.18 -3.96
N SER A 106 -8.10 -14.82 -3.61
CA SER A 106 -9.45 -14.24 -3.77
C SER A 106 -9.73 -13.73 -5.20
N GLY A 107 -9.23 -14.43 -6.22
CA GLY A 107 -9.42 -14.07 -7.63
C GLY A 107 -8.53 -12.92 -8.14
N PHE A 108 -7.72 -12.31 -7.28
CA PHE A 108 -6.81 -11.22 -7.66
C PHE A 108 -5.38 -11.73 -7.83
N PRO A 109 -4.64 -11.33 -8.87
CA PRO A 109 -3.23 -11.68 -9.03
C PRO A 109 -2.38 -11.02 -7.95
N ILE A 110 -1.51 -11.78 -7.30
CA ILE A 110 -0.60 -11.29 -6.24
C ILE A 110 0.88 -11.40 -6.63
N THR A 111 1.18 -12.07 -7.74
CA THR A 111 2.51 -12.06 -8.39
C THR A 111 2.37 -11.79 -9.88
N ASN A 112 3.47 -11.50 -10.58
CA ASN A 112 3.55 -11.55 -12.04
C ASN A 112 3.83 -12.99 -12.54
N GLN A 113 4.14 -13.15 -13.84
CA GLN A 113 4.46 -14.45 -14.46
C GLN A 113 5.84 -15.00 -14.09
N GLN A 114 6.74 -14.13 -13.61
CA GLN A 114 8.05 -14.45 -13.06
C GLN A 114 7.99 -14.75 -11.55
N GLU A 115 6.78 -14.77 -10.98
CA GLU A 115 6.52 -14.97 -9.55
C GLU A 115 7.06 -13.86 -8.63
N THR A 116 7.38 -12.70 -9.21
CA THR A 116 7.69 -11.49 -8.44
C THR A 116 6.40 -10.96 -7.80
N PRO A 117 6.42 -10.54 -6.52
CA PRO A 117 5.31 -9.85 -5.88
C PRO A 117 4.79 -8.67 -6.71
N LEU A 118 3.47 -8.51 -6.75
CA LEU A 118 2.83 -7.27 -7.24
C LEU A 118 2.57 -6.31 -6.07
N CYS A 119 2.31 -5.04 -6.36
CA CYS A 119 2.05 -3.98 -5.36
C CYS A 119 1.07 -4.42 -4.26
N VAL A 120 -0.01 -5.14 -4.58
CA VAL A 120 -0.98 -5.61 -3.56
C VAL A 120 -0.37 -6.56 -2.52
N LEU A 121 0.62 -7.37 -2.91
CA LEU A 121 1.32 -8.29 -2.01
C LEU A 121 2.41 -7.54 -1.22
N LEU A 122 3.00 -6.51 -1.81
CA LEU A 122 3.94 -5.60 -1.15
C LEU A 122 3.21 -4.74 -0.11
N ASP A 123 2.05 -4.18 -0.43
CA ASP A 123 1.15 -3.50 0.51
C ASP A 123 0.67 -4.42 1.64
N THR A 124 0.50 -5.71 1.35
CA THR A 124 0.16 -6.72 2.36
C THR A 124 1.30 -6.86 3.37
N ALA A 125 2.54 -6.96 2.89
CA ALA A 125 3.73 -7.00 3.71
C ALA A 125 3.93 -5.70 4.51
N LEU A 126 3.70 -4.55 3.87
CA LEU A 126 3.73 -3.24 4.52
C LEU A 126 2.71 -3.16 5.66
N THR A 127 1.50 -3.69 5.46
CA THR A 127 0.48 -3.73 6.52
C THR A 127 0.85 -4.69 7.65
N GLN A 128 1.46 -5.83 7.35
CA GLN A 128 2.01 -6.71 8.40
C GLN A 128 3.18 -6.05 9.15
N LYS A 129 4.01 -5.25 8.47
CA LYS A 129 5.06 -4.45 9.12
C LYS A 129 4.48 -3.40 10.06
N LYS A 130 3.43 -2.68 9.62
CA LYS A 130 2.65 -1.78 10.46
C LYS A 130 2.14 -2.50 11.73
N HIS A 131 1.57 -3.70 11.57
CA HIS A 131 1.11 -4.50 12.69
C HIS A 131 2.25 -4.93 13.65
N SER A 132 3.39 -5.38 13.11
CA SER A 132 4.55 -5.81 13.93
C SER A 132 5.23 -4.66 14.69
N LEU A 133 5.03 -3.41 14.27
CA LEU A 133 5.42 -2.21 15.00
C LEU A 133 4.47 -1.87 16.18
N GLY A 134 3.44 -2.67 16.41
CA GLY A 134 2.52 -2.53 17.54
C GLY A 134 1.25 -1.73 17.24
N TYR A 135 0.96 -1.43 15.97
CA TYR A 135 -0.27 -0.75 15.57
C TYR A 135 -1.39 -1.76 15.31
N SER A 136 -2.57 -1.52 15.90
CA SER A 136 -3.78 -2.32 15.67
C SER A 136 -4.65 -1.81 14.51
N SER A 137 -4.34 -0.63 13.98
CA SER A 137 -5.14 0.06 12.98
C SER A 137 -4.27 0.96 12.13
N GLY A 138 -4.60 1.11 10.85
CA GLY A 138 -3.93 2.03 9.95
C GLY A 138 -4.83 2.60 8.88
N ILE A 139 -4.38 3.70 8.29
CA ILE A 139 -5.08 4.42 7.22
C ILE A 139 -4.13 4.49 6.02
N ASN A 140 -4.58 4.06 4.85
CA ASN A 140 -3.87 4.30 3.60
C ASN A 140 -4.57 5.44 2.85
N ILE A 141 -3.84 6.51 2.53
CA ILE A 141 -4.32 7.65 1.75
C ILE A 141 -3.70 7.60 0.35
N LEU A 142 -4.50 7.23 -0.65
CA LEU A 142 -4.00 6.92 -2.00
C LEU A 142 -4.92 7.51 -3.08
N PRO A 143 -4.41 7.80 -4.29
CA PRO A 143 -5.24 8.23 -5.41
C PRO A 143 -6.36 7.24 -5.76
N TYR A 144 -7.49 7.72 -6.29
CA TYR A 144 -8.66 6.89 -6.64
C TYR A 144 -8.35 5.69 -7.54
N TYR A 145 -7.37 5.79 -8.43
CA TYR A 145 -7.03 4.70 -9.33
C TYR A 145 -6.46 3.46 -8.62
N TYR A 146 -6.09 3.55 -7.34
CA TYR A 146 -5.68 2.39 -6.53
C TYR A 146 -6.86 1.60 -5.92
N GLU A 147 -8.11 2.06 -6.06
CA GLU A 147 -9.30 1.44 -5.45
C GLU A 147 -9.40 -0.09 -5.68
N PRO A 148 -9.20 -0.63 -6.89
CA PRO A 148 -9.29 -2.08 -7.11
C PRO A 148 -8.22 -2.86 -6.34
N GLY A 149 -6.99 -2.32 -6.26
CA GLY A 149 -5.88 -2.91 -5.52
C GLY A 149 -6.11 -2.86 -4.01
N GLN A 150 -6.62 -1.75 -3.51
CA GLN A 150 -6.95 -1.55 -2.11
C GLN A 150 -8.10 -2.45 -1.62
N HIS A 151 -9.10 -2.73 -2.46
CA HIS A 151 -10.11 -3.75 -2.16
C HIS A 151 -9.52 -5.17 -2.09
N ALA A 152 -8.54 -5.47 -2.95
CA ALA A 152 -7.84 -6.75 -2.89
C ALA A 152 -6.98 -6.85 -1.62
N LEU A 153 -6.26 -5.78 -1.27
CA LEU A 153 -5.48 -5.68 -0.04
C LEU A 153 -6.32 -5.99 1.21
N ARG A 154 -7.47 -5.33 1.40
CA ARG A 154 -8.36 -5.60 2.56
C ARG A 154 -8.74 -7.08 2.69
N ARG A 155 -8.97 -7.77 1.57
CA ARG A 155 -9.26 -9.22 1.57
C ARG A 155 -8.05 -10.07 1.95
N LEU A 156 -6.83 -9.62 1.68
CA LEU A 156 -5.60 -10.31 2.10
C LEU A 156 -5.32 -10.06 3.59
N ILE A 157 -5.45 -8.82 4.05
CA ILE A 157 -5.29 -8.43 5.46
C ILE A 157 -6.27 -9.21 6.34
N ALA A 158 -7.55 -9.26 5.98
CA ALA A 158 -8.57 -10.02 6.72
C ALA A 158 -8.29 -11.54 6.81
N LYS A 159 -7.38 -12.08 5.98
CA LYS A 159 -6.95 -13.48 6.05
C LYS A 159 -5.69 -13.68 6.90
N LEU A 160 -4.77 -12.72 6.90
CA LEU A 160 -3.45 -12.86 7.51
C LEU A 160 -3.38 -12.26 8.90
N ILE A 161 -4.04 -11.12 9.12
CA ILE A 161 -4.04 -10.34 10.36
C ILE A 161 -5.45 -9.77 10.60
N PRO A 162 -6.46 -10.63 10.86
CA PRO A 162 -7.87 -10.24 10.94
C PRO A 162 -8.19 -9.19 12.03
N GLU A 163 -7.32 -9.05 13.02
CA GLU A 163 -7.38 -8.05 14.09
C GLU A 163 -6.96 -6.64 13.65
N PHE A 164 -6.23 -6.51 12.54
CA PHE A 164 -5.77 -5.22 12.06
C PHE A 164 -6.86 -4.47 11.30
N GLN A 165 -7.19 -3.27 11.77
CA GLN A 165 -8.21 -2.41 11.16
C GLN A 165 -7.57 -1.50 10.11
N LEU A 166 -7.71 -1.88 8.83
CA LEU A 166 -7.25 -1.05 7.71
C LEU A 166 -8.41 -0.20 7.16
N GLU A 167 -8.27 1.11 7.29
CA GLU A 167 -9.09 2.14 6.64
C GLU A 167 -8.40 2.64 5.37
N ILE A 168 -9.18 3.03 4.37
CA ILE A 168 -8.66 3.48 3.07
C ILE A 168 -9.35 4.78 2.70
N ILE A 169 -8.55 5.83 2.51
CA ILE A 169 -8.99 7.12 2.02
C ILE A 169 -8.49 7.27 0.59
N LEU A 170 -9.43 7.48 -0.32
CA LEU A 170 -9.11 7.72 -1.72
C LEU A 170 -9.37 9.17 -2.11
N TYR A 171 -8.52 9.74 -2.97
CA TYR A 171 -8.59 11.17 -3.34
C TYR A 171 -8.31 11.49 -4.82
N ASP A 172 -8.75 12.68 -5.28
CA ASP A 172 -8.43 13.29 -6.59
C ASP A 172 -7.38 14.42 -6.44
N LEU A 173 -6.91 14.95 -7.58
CA LEU A 173 -5.99 16.09 -7.62
C LEU A 173 -6.58 17.39 -7.05
N ASN A 174 -7.90 17.48 -6.86
CA ASN A 174 -8.53 18.63 -6.23
C ASN A 174 -8.54 18.52 -4.70
N GLY A 175 -8.07 17.40 -4.14
CA GLY A 175 -8.10 17.13 -2.71
C GLY A 175 -9.45 16.69 -2.18
N ASN A 176 -10.42 16.38 -3.05
CA ASN A 176 -11.64 15.71 -2.59
C ASN A 176 -11.27 14.28 -2.16
N TYR A 177 -11.82 13.80 -1.04
CA TYR A 177 -11.54 12.45 -0.57
C TYR A 177 -12.75 11.74 0.02
N ARG A 178 -12.72 10.40 0.00
CA ARG A 178 -13.75 9.52 0.60
C ARG A 178 -13.11 8.29 1.23
N ASN A 179 -13.76 7.76 2.27
CA ASN A 179 -13.39 6.49 2.89
C ASN A 179 -14.09 5.32 2.15
N VAL A 180 -13.37 4.22 1.89
CA VAL A 180 -13.85 3.04 1.13
C VAL A 180 -13.61 1.68 1.80
#